data_AF-A0A847X5K2-F1
#
_entry.id   AF-A0A847X5K2-F1
#
_cell.length_a   1.000
_cell.length_b   1.000
_cell.length_c   1.000
_cell.angle_alpha   90.00
_cell.angle_beta   90.00
_cell.angle_gamma   90.00
#
_symmetry.space_group_name_H-M   'P 1'
#
loop_
_entity.id
_entity.type
_entity.pdbx_description
1 polymer ?
#
loop_
_entity_poly.entity_id
_entity_poly.type
_entity_poly.pdbx_seq_one_letter_code
_entity_poly.pdbx_strand_id
1 'polypeptide(L)'
;MTIVIAAVLNGINYGLAYLITPNVNIFFLLMMLIVIPAVYNIILYKKNTLKKGLWIFPLLTTIAYTVSGSLLERSGKWDVLIEQTNRSSGDLIIQVSESIVDPSQIITLFLTQIAVLFIADKLFRKGSSSHDRSYKFE
;
A
#
# COMPACT_ATOMS: atom_id res chain seq x y z
N MET A 1 -12.54 -12.70 -9.84
CA MET A 1 -12.82 -12.66 -8.39
C MET A 1 -11.75 -11.91 -7.60
N THR A 2 -10.46 -12.22 -7.76
CA THR A 2 -9.34 -11.55 -7.04
C THR A 2 -9.30 -10.03 -7.19
N ILE A 3 -9.63 -9.49 -8.37
CA ILE A 3 -9.73 -8.03 -8.61
C ILE A 3 -10.81 -7.36 -7.76
N VAL A 4 -11.99 -7.98 -7.66
CA VAL A 4 -13.09 -7.47 -6.83
C VAL A 4 -12.70 -7.49 -5.36
N ILE A 5 -12.06 -8.58 -4.91
CA ILE A 5 -11.54 -8.69 -3.54
C ILE A 5 -10.49 -7.60 -3.27
N ALA A 6 -9.58 -7.34 -4.20
CA ALA A 6 -8.60 -6.26 -4.08
C ALA A 6 -9.29 -4.90 -3.92
N ALA A 7 -10.31 -4.61 -4.73
CA ALA A 7 -11.06 -3.36 -4.64
C ALA A 7 -11.75 -3.20 -3.28
N VAL A 8 -12.38 -4.26 -2.77
CA VAL A 8 -13.03 -4.27 -1.44
C VAL A 8 -12.00 -4.07 -0.32
N LEU A 9 -10.87 -4.78 -0.35
CA LEU A 9 -9.82 -4.64 0.65
C LEU A 9 -9.20 -3.24 0.65
N ASN A 10 -8.97 -2.66 -0.52
CA ASN A 10 -8.54 -1.27 -0.64
C ASN A 10 -9.59 -0.32 -0.03
N GLY A 11 -10.87 -0.48 -0.38
CA GLY A 11 -11.95 0.35 0.18
C GLY A 11 -12.02 0.29 1.70
N ILE A 12 -11.93 -0.92 2.28
CA ILE A 12 -11.92 -1.10 3.74
C ILE A 12 -10.67 -0.49 4.36
N ASN A 13 -9.48 -0.80 3.84
CA ASN A 13 -8.21 -0.33 4.40
C ASN A 13 -8.11 1.21 4.38
N TYR A 14 -8.40 1.83 3.24
CA TYR A 14 -8.32 3.27 3.09
C TYR A 14 -9.50 4.01 3.74
N GLY A 15 -10.66 3.36 3.87
CA GLY A 15 -11.77 3.85 4.69
C GLY A 15 -11.43 3.85 6.17
N LEU A 16 -10.81 2.78 6.68
CA LEU A 16 -10.32 2.70 8.05
C LEU A 16 -9.23 3.73 8.31
N ALA A 17 -8.25 3.86 7.41
CA ALA A 17 -7.23 4.90 7.49
C ALA A 17 -7.89 6.28 7.64
N TYR A 18 -8.84 6.64 6.77
CA TYR A 18 -9.58 7.90 6.86
C TYR A 18 -10.25 8.13 8.22
N LEU A 19 -10.85 7.09 8.81
CA LEU A 19 -11.55 7.19 10.09
C LEU A 19 -10.58 7.43 11.25
N ILE A 20 -9.43 6.74 11.26
CA ILE A 20 -8.53 6.72 12.42
C ILE A 20 -7.37 7.70 12.32
N THR A 21 -7.08 8.29 11.15
CA THR A 21 -5.97 9.23 10.91
C THR A 21 -5.73 10.23 12.06
N PRO A 22 -6.73 10.97 12.59
CA PRO A 22 -6.46 11.99 13.62
C PRO A 22 -6.06 11.43 15.00
N ASN A 23 -6.07 10.11 15.18
CA ASN A 23 -5.82 9.43 16.47
C ASN A 23 -4.64 8.45 16.42
N VAL A 24 -3.94 8.34 15.30
CA VAL A 24 -2.84 7.40 15.12
C VAL A 24 -1.53 8.13 14.87
N ASN A 25 -0.40 7.49 15.16
CA ASN A 25 0.89 8.08 14.80
C ASN A 25 1.17 7.94 13.30
N ILE A 26 2.07 8.78 12.78
CA ILE A 26 2.45 8.79 11.36
C ILE A 26 2.97 7.44 10.88
N PHE A 27 3.69 6.70 11.75
CA PHE A 27 4.23 5.38 11.42
C PHE A 27 3.13 4.34 11.15
N PHE A 28 2.11 4.29 12.01
CA PHE A 28 0.97 3.39 11.85
C PHE A 28 0.18 3.74 10.59
N LEU A 29 0.03 5.03 10.29
CA LEU A 29 -0.59 5.47 9.06
C LEU A 29 0.21 5.01 7.83
N LEU A 30 1.54 5.15 7.83
CA LEU A 30 2.40 4.65 6.73
C LEU A 30 2.27 3.14 6.52
N MET A 31 2.14 2.37 7.61
CA MET A 31 1.87 0.93 7.53
C MET A 31 0.54 0.65 6.81
N MET A 32 -0.52 1.40 7.13
CA MET A 32 -1.82 1.28 6.46
C MET A 32 -1.79 1.72 4.99
N LEU A 33 -1.06 2.77 4.65
CA LEU A 33 -1.05 3.34 3.30
C LEU A 33 -0.14 2.55 2.34
N ILE A 34 0.92 1.93 2.84
CA ILE A 34 1.95 1.30 1.98
C ILE A 34 2.03 -0.20 2.22
N VAL A 35 2.27 -0.61 3.47
CA VAL A 35 2.69 -1.99 3.80
C VAL A 35 1.51 -2.95 3.74
N ILE A 36 0.37 -2.63 4.37
CA ILE A 36 -0.81 -3.49 4.36
C ILE A 36 -1.31 -3.73 2.91
N PRO A 37 -1.43 -2.69 2.05
CA PRO A 37 -1.72 -2.86 0.63
C PRO A 37 -0.77 -3.77 -0.11
N ALA A 38 0.54 -3.59 0.11
CA ALA A 38 1.54 -4.45 -0.51
C ALA A 38 1.32 -5.93 -0.12
N VAL A 39 1.07 -6.21 1.17
CA VAL A 39 0.87 -7.57 1.67
C VAL A 39 -0.33 -8.25 1.03
N TYR A 40 -1.52 -7.65 1.06
CA TYR A 40 -2.68 -8.30 0.44
C TYR A 40 -2.57 -8.35 -1.08
N ASN A 41 -1.93 -7.36 -1.73
CA ASN A 41 -1.70 -7.40 -3.17
C ASN A 41 -0.79 -8.58 -3.54
N ILE A 42 0.28 -8.86 -2.77
CA ILE A 42 1.14 -10.05 -2.97
C ILE A 42 0.32 -11.34 -2.84
N ILE A 43 -0.50 -11.46 -1.79
CA ILE A 43 -1.32 -12.65 -1.54
C ILE A 43 -2.33 -12.87 -2.68
N LEU A 44 -3.01 -11.80 -3.11
CA LEU A 44 -3.97 -11.86 -4.20
C LEU A 44 -3.29 -12.12 -5.54
N TYR A 45 -2.10 -11.56 -5.77
CA TYR A 45 -1.30 -11.80 -6.97
C TYR A 45 -0.89 -13.26 -7.08
N LYS A 46 -0.41 -13.87 -5.99
CA LYS A 46 -0.10 -15.30 -5.96
C LYS A 46 -1.32 -16.18 -6.26
N LYS A 47 -2.52 -15.78 -5.79
CA LYS A 47 -3.77 -16.50 -6.05
C LYS A 47 -4.37 -16.22 -7.44
N ASN A 48 -3.87 -15.20 -8.14
CA ASN A 48 -4.40 -14.80 -9.43
C ASN A 48 -3.63 -15.49 -10.56
N THR A 49 -4.32 -16.31 -11.35
CA THR A 49 -3.74 -16.95 -12.55
C THR A 49 -3.54 -15.97 -13.70
N LEU A 50 -4.10 -14.75 -13.60
CA LEU A 50 -4.00 -13.72 -14.63
C LEU A 50 -2.78 -12.83 -14.45
N LYS A 51 -1.87 -12.84 -15.44
CA LYS A 51 -0.69 -11.96 -15.54
C LYS A 51 -1.01 -10.45 -15.42
N LYS A 52 -2.26 -10.05 -15.65
CA LYS A 52 -2.72 -8.66 -15.54
C LYS A 52 -2.69 -8.13 -14.09
N GLY A 53 -2.61 -9.00 -13.08
CA GLY A 53 -2.57 -8.60 -11.67
C GLY A 53 -1.39 -7.70 -11.29
N LEU A 54 -0.28 -7.75 -12.05
CA LEU A 54 0.92 -6.97 -11.78
C LEU A 54 0.68 -5.46 -11.86
N TRP A 55 -0.22 -5.04 -12.75
CA TRP A 55 -0.54 -3.62 -12.98
C TRP A 55 -1.86 -3.21 -12.33
N ILE A 56 -2.86 -4.11 -12.33
CA ILE A 56 -4.20 -3.80 -11.85
C ILE A 56 -4.21 -3.58 -10.33
N PHE A 57 -3.50 -4.39 -9.54
CA PHE A 57 -3.53 -4.26 -8.09
C PHE A 57 -2.85 -2.97 -7.58
N PRO A 58 -1.65 -2.61 -8.08
CA PRO A 58 -1.08 -1.30 -7.79
C PRO A 58 -1.99 -0.15 -8.18
N LEU A 59 -2.64 -0.23 -9.34
CA LEU A 59 -3.54 0.83 -9.81
C LEU A 59 -4.74 1.01 -8.87
N LEU A 60 -5.37 -0.08 -8.44
CA LEU A 60 -6.48 -0.01 -7.48
C LEU A 60 -6.04 0.59 -6.15
N THR A 61 -4.84 0.24 -5.67
CA THR A 61 -4.26 0.83 -4.46
C THR A 61 -3.98 2.31 -4.61
N THR A 62 -3.43 2.73 -5.74
CA THR A 62 -3.19 4.14 -6.02
C THR A 62 -4.50 4.93 -6.10
N ILE A 63 -5.54 4.40 -6.75
CA ILE A 63 -6.85 5.06 -6.82
C ILE A 63 -7.44 5.22 -5.40
N ALA A 64 -7.42 4.17 -4.59
CA ALA A 64 -7.96 4.22 -3.24
C ALA A 64 -7.17 5.18 -2.33
N TYR A 65 -5.84 5.21 -2.48
CA TYR A 65 -4.96 6.19 -1.82
C TYR A 65 -5.34 7.62 -2.22
N THR A 66 -5.40 7.93 -3.52
CA THR A 66 -5.70 9.28 -4.00
C THR A 66 -7.07 9.74 -3.51
N VAL A 67 -8.10 8.89 -3.61
CA VAL A 67 -9.45 9.23 -3.14
C VAL A 67 -9.48 9.46 -1.64
N SER A 68 -8.91 8.55 -0.84
CA SER A 68 -8.91 8.69 0.62
C SER A 68 -8.06 9.86 1.10
N GLY A 69 -6.89 10.07 0.49
CA GLY A 69 -6.04 11.22 0.75
C GLY A 69 -6.75 12.54 0.46
N SER A 70 -7.47 12.64 -0.65
CA SER A 70 -8.23 13.86 -0.97
C SER A 70 -9.36 14.11 0.03
N LEU A 71 -9.97 13.04 0.56
CA LEU A 71 -10.96 13.17 1.64
C LEU A 71 -10.32 13.59 2.97
N LEU A 72 -9.12 13.08 3.27
CA LEU A 72 -8.35 13.47 4.46
C LEU A 72 -7.97 14.95 4.45
N GLU A 73 -7.50 15.47 3.31
CA GLU A 73 -7.19 16.89 3.14
C GLU A 73 -8.46 17.74 3.28
N ARG A 74 -9.54 17.41 2.55
CA ARG A 74 -10.79 18.18 2.61
C ARG A 74 -11.46 18.19 3.98
N SER A 75 -11.22 17.17 4.80
CA SER A 75 -11.78 17.08 6.15
C SER A 75 -10.89 17.73 7.23
N GLY A 76 -9.71 18.25 6.87
CA GLY A 76 -8.74 18.82 7.82
C GLY A 76 -8.10 17.78 8.76
N LYS A 77 -8.40 16.48 8.58
CA LYS A 77 -7.84 15.40 9.41
C LYS A 77 -6.35 15.23 9.21
N TRP A 78 -5.85 15.55 8.01
CA TRP A 78 -4.43 15.53 7.70
C TRP A 78 -3.67 16.62 8.47
N ASP A 79 -4.21 17.83 8.52
CA ASP A 79 -3.61 18.96 9.25
C ASP A 79 -3.51 18.64 10.75
N VAL A 80 -4.55 18.05 11.33
CA VAL A 80 -4.56 17.60 12.74
C VAL A 80 -3.45 16.58 13.00
N LEU A 81 -3.23 15.63 12.10
CA LEU A 81 -2.17 14.63 12.23
C LEU A 81 -0.78 15.28 12.20
N ILE A 82 -0.55 16.21 11.26
CA ILE A 82 0.73 16.93 11.14
C ILE A 82 1.01 17.69 12.43
N GLU A 83 0.03 18.44 12.93
CA GLU A 83 0.17 19.22 14.14
C GLU A 83 0.50 18.34 15.36
N GLN A 84 -0.18 17.20 15.52
CA GLN A 84 0.11 16.24 16.59
C GLN A 84 1.51 15.62 16.45
N THR A 85 1.91 15.28 15.22
CA THR A 85 3.21 14.65 14.95
C THR A 85 4.36 15.61 15.25
N ASN A 86 4.21 16.89 14.88
CA ASN A 86 5.20 17.95 15.16
C ASN A 86 5.35 18.21 16.66
N ARG A 87 4.25 18.17 17.43
CA ARG A 87 4.27 18.38 18.89
C ARG A 87 4.91 17.21 19.66
N SER A 88 4.78 15.98 19.16
CA SER A 88 5.23 14.75 19.83
C SER A 88 6.74 14.49 19.69
N SER A 89 7.36 15.01 18.63
CA SER A 89 8.69 14.56 18.20
C SER A 89 9.84 15.39 18.78
N GLY A 90 9.82 15.70 20.09
CA GLY A 90 10.61 16.72 20.81
C GLY A 90 12.13 16.84 20.63
N ASP A 91 12.78 16.06 19.75
CA ASP A 91 14.15 16.29 19.25
C ASP A 91 14.36 15.82 17.79
N LEU A 92 13.34 15.23 17.15
CA LEU A 92 13.42 14.62 15.82
C LEU A 92 12.35 15.25 14.92
N ILE A 93 12.74 16.24 14.11
CA ILE A 93 11.81 16.93 13.22
C ILE A 93 11.49 16.02 12.03
N ILE A 94 10.38 15.27 12.11
CA ILE A 94 9.82 14.57 10.96
C ILE A 94 9.04 15.60 10.13
N GLN A 95 9.64 16.09 9.05
CA GLN A 95 8.91 16.94 8.10
C GLN A 95 7.94 16.07 7.30
N VAL A 96 6.66 16.17 7.65
CA VAL A 96 5.56 15.58 6.89
C VAL A 96 5.10 16.62 5.86
N SER A 97 4.87 16.17 4.62
CA SER A 97 4.35 17.02 3.55
C SER A 97 2.99 17.61 3.93
N GLU A 98 2.77 18.88 3.62
CA GLU A 98 1.49 19.57 3.83
C GLU A 98 0.35 18.91 3.03
N SER A 99 0.68 18.29 1.89
CA SER A 99 -0.25 17.48 1.10
C SER A 99 0.10 16.01 1.14
N ILE A 100 -0.91 15.17 1.36
CA ILE A 100 -0.83 13.70 1.25
C ILE A 100 -1.10 13.25 -0.20
N VAL A 101 -1.65 14.13 -1.06
CA VAL A 101 -2.01 13.80 -2.46
C VAL A 101 -1.13 14.56 -3.45
N ASP A 102 0.16 14.71 -3.14
CA ASP A 102 1.12 15.26 -4.09
C ASP A 102 1.33 14.28 -5.27
N PRO A 103 1.31 14.72 -6.54
CA PRO A 103 1.58 13.89 -7.71
C PRO A 103 2.84 13.03 -7.59
N SER A 104 3.92 13.56 -7.01
CA SER A 104 5.17 12.84 -6.79
C SER A 104 4.99 11.65 -5.83
N GLN A 105 4.21 11.81 -4.77
CA GLN A 105 3.89 10.74 -3.81
C GLN A 105 3.00 9.67 -4.45
N ILE A 106 2.01 10.07 -5.24
CA ILE A 106 1.11 9.16 -5.95
C ILE A 106 1.90 8.27 -6.93
N ILE A 107 2.78 8.88 -7.73
CA ILE A 107 3.66 8.16 -8.67
C ILE A 107 4.59 7.21 -7.90
N THR A 108 5.20 7.69 -6.82
CA THR A 108 6.10 6.88 -5.99
C THR A 108 5.39 5.68 -5.38
N LEU A 109 4.17 5.86 -4.86
CA LEU A 109 3.36 4.78 -4.32
C LEU A 109 3.05 3.73 -5.40
N PHE A 110 2.60 4.17 -6.57
CA PHE A 110 2.28 3.28 -7.68
C PHE A 110 3.49 2.43 -8.11
N LEU A 111 4.64 3.08 -8.33
CA LEU A 111 5.88 2.40 -8.71
C LEU A 111 6.38 1.46 -7.61
N THR A 112 6.25 1.86 -6.33
CA THR A 112 6.62 1.02 -5.19
C THR A 112 5.78 -0.24 -5.15
N GLN A 113 4.45 -0.13 -5.31
CA GLN A 113 3.55 -1.29 -5.32
C GLN A 113 3.85 -2.23 -6.49
N ILE A 114 4.18 -1.69 -7.68
CA ILE A 114 4.65 -2.50 -8.82
C ILE A 114 5.96 -3.21 -8.49
N ALA A 115 6.95 -2.50 -7.96
CA ALA A 115 8.26 -3.04 -7.66
C ALA A 115 8.16 -4.19 -6.63
N VAL A 116 7.36 -4.00 -5.58
CA VAL A 116 7.10 -5.03 -4.58
C VAL A 116 6.46 -6.27 -5.19
N LEU A 117 5.43 -6.12 -6.03
CA LEU A 117 4.81 -7.26 -6.71
C LEU A 117 5.77 -7.95 -7.69
N PHE A 118 6.60 -7.19 -8.40
CA PHE A 118 7.60 -7.75 -9.31
C PHE A 118 8.65 -8.57 -8.57
N ILE A 119 9.15 -8.07 -7.44
CA ILE A 119 10.08 -8.80 -6.57
C ILE A 119 9.40 -10.07 -6.06
N ALA A 120 8.17 -9.99 -5.58
CA ALA A 120 7.41 -11.13 -5.09
C ALA A 120 7.21 -12.21 -6.19
N ASP A 121 6.82 -11.81 -7.41
CA ASP A 121 6.69 -12.71 -8.56
C ASP A 121 8.01 -13.44 -8.84
N LYS A 122 9.13 -12.72 -8.85
CA LYS A 122 10.46 -13.30 -9.07
C LYS A 122 10.85 -14.30 -7.98
N LEU A 123 10.56 -13.99 -6.72
CA LEU A 123 10.81 -14.88 -5.59
C LEU A 123 9.95 -16.16 -5.67
N PHE A 124 8.67 -16.04 -6.02
CA PHE A 124 7.77 -17.19 -6.15
C PHE A 124 8.15 -18.11 -7.30
N ARG A 125 8.56 -17.57 -8.45
CA ARG A 125 9.05 -18.38 -9.58
C ARG A 125 10.32 -19.15 -9.24
N LYS A 126 11.28 -18.49 -8.57
CA LYS A 126 12.55 -19.12 -8.18
C LYS A 126 12.32 -20.30 -7.24
N GLY A 127 11.40 -20.18 -6.28
CA GLY A 127 11.04 -21.26 -5.36
C GLY A 127 10.42 -22.49 -6.04
N SER A 128 9.61 -22.28 -7.07
CA SER A 128 8.95 -23.36 -7.82
C SER A 128 9.96 -24.20 -8.64
N SER A 129 10.91 -23.56 -9.33
CA SER A 129 11.91 -24.25 -10.16
C SER A 129 12.98 -25.03 -9.37
N SER A 130 13.14 -24.75 -8.08
CA SER A 130 13.99 -25.53 -7.16
C SER A 130 13.29 -26.78 -6.63
N HIS A 131 11.97 -26.75 -6.46
CA HIS A 131 11.20 -27.91 -6.00
C HIS A 131 11.09 -28.99 -7.09
N ASP A 132 10.90 -28.59 -8.35
CA ASP A 132 10.69 -29.50 -9.47
C ASP A 132 11.97 -30.27 -9.89
N ARG A 133 13.16 -29.82 -9.45
CA ARG A 133 14.43 -30.52 -9.67
C ARG A 133 14.73 -31.59 -8.61
N SER A 134 14.10 -31.51 -7.44
CA SER A 134 14.35 -32.49 -6.36
C SER A 134 13.72 -33.85 -6.65
N TYR A 135 12.62 -33.90 -7.41
CA TYR A 135 11.86 -35.12 -7.69
C TYR A 135 12.32 -35.88 -8.94
N LYS A 136 13.35 -35.39 -9.64
CA LYS A 136 13.89 -36.05 -10.86
C LYS A 136 15.16 -36.86 -10.62
N PHE A 137 15.60 -36.99 -9.37
CA PHE A 137 16.82 -37.71 -9.00
C PHE A 137 16.60 -38.82 -7.95
N GLU A 138 15.37 -39.32 -7.81
CA GLU A 138 15.07 -40.56 -7.08
C GLU A 138 14.72 -41.68 -8.05
#